data_AF-A0A915UCR6-F1
#
_entry.id   AF-A0A915UCR6-F1
#
_cell.length_a   1.000
_cell.length_b   1.000
_cell.length_c   1.000
_cell.angle_alpha   90.00
_cell.angle_beta   90.00
_cell.angle_gamma   90.00
#
_symmetry.space_group_name_H-M   'P 1'
#
loop_
_entity.id
_entity.type
_entity.pdbx_description
1 polymer ?
#
loop_
_entity_poly.entity_id
_entity_poly.type
_entity_poly.pdbx_seq_one_letter_code
_entity_poly.pdbx_strand_id
1 'polypeptide(L)'
;MTAYRTRSNPAGAYWAQRHVGARAALNLRFGGIDDDIERIFLGLRGRELGLLLARYAERHGQSAAQYARATLPKWRTGAVKLSGQTAARLLDLVPPYLDFELRFKLIKKLRDARLQKLELYVTCTPEDWRAIVRPAVAQVIEHYRSQELPSDVRNTATWLADNDSKAAQQLLTRAAEEQAQIRTSLLEAEFQRMQAFVAAHEGRRVNVMHVIELPVGRVHVGLRSRRRPGLAGVWDAIADFF
;
A
#
# COMPACT_ATOMS: atom_id res chain seq x y z
N MET A 1 37.58 -20.38 43.21
CA MET A 1 37.01 -19.75 41.99
C MET A 1 35.56 -20.19 41.86
N THR A 2 34.63 -19.34 42.28
CA THR A 2 33.19 -19.67 42.32
C THR A 2 32.53 -19.10 41.07
N ALA A 3 32.15 -19.98 40.15
CA ALA A 3 31.46 -19.59 38.92
C ALA A 3 30.02 -19.18 39.21
N TYR A 4 29.69 -17.92 38.99
CA TYR A 4 28.32 -17.42 38.95
C TYR A 4 27.61 -17.98 37.71
N ARG A 5 26.79 -19.02 37.88
CA ARG A 5 25.80 -19.44 36.88
C ARG A 5 24.61 -18.48 36.95
N THR A 6 24.51 -17.56 36.00
CA THR A 6 23.31 -16.76 35.75
C THR A 6 22.17 -17.69 35.32
N ARG A 7 21.23 -17.94 36.23
CA ARG A 7 19.95 -18.60 35.91
C ARG A 7 19.11 -17.65 35.05
N SER A 8 19.05 -17.91 33.75
CA SER A 8 18.06 -17.32 32.85
C SER A 8 16.66 -17.78 33.26
N ASN A 9 15.81 -16.85 33.70
CA ASN A 9 14.44 -17.14 34.14
C ASN A 9 13.56 -17.52 32.92
N PRO A 10 13.08 -18.77 32.80
CA PRO A 10 12.35 -19.25 31.62
C PRO A 10 11.06 -18.46 31.34
N ALA A 11 10.44 -17.93 32.40
CA ALA A 11 9.26 -17.09 32.30
C ALA A 11 9.57 -15.78 31.53
N GLY A 12 10.71 -15.14 31.79
CA GLY A 12 11.10 -13.90 31.12
C GLY A 12 11.34 -14.06 29.62
N ALA A 13 11.92 -15.20 29.21
CA ALA A 13 12.14 -15.52 27.80
C ALA A 13 10.83 -15.79 27.05
N TYR A 14 9.88 -16.50 27.68
CA TYR A 14 8.55 -16.77 27.11
C TYR A 14 7.71 -15.48 26.97
N TRP A 15 7.72 -14.62 27.99
CA TRP A 15 7.04 -13.32 27.92
C TRP A 15 7.66 -12.41 26.85
N ALA A 16 8.99 -12.36 26.74
CA ALA A 16 9.68 -11.61 25.68
C ALA A 16 9.30 -12.11 24.28
N GLN A 17 9.28 -13.43 24.04
CA GLN A 17 8.86 -14.01 22.75
C GLN A 17 7.40 -13.69 22.41
N ARG A 18 6.49 -13.77 23.38
CA ARG A 18 5.07 -13.43 23.17
C ARG A 18 4.87 -11.94 22.84
N HIS A 19 5.62 -11.04 23.48
CA HIS A 19 5.56 -9.61 23.19
C HIS A 19 6.19 -9.24 21.85
N VAL A 20 7.29 -9.89 21.47
CA VAL A 20 7.92 -9.74 20.15
C VAL A 20 6.96 -10.21 19.05
N GLY A 21 6.30 -11.36 19.24
CA GLY A 21 5.28 -11.86 18.32
C GLY A 21 4.08 -10.92 18.18
N ALA A 22 3.58 -10.38 19.30
CA ALA A 22 2.47 -9.42 19.27
C ALA A 22 2.83 -8.10 18.56
N ARG A 23 4.04 -7.56 18.78
CA ARG A 23 4.51 -6.35 18.09
C ARG A 23 4.73 -6.61 16.60
N ALA A 24 5.33 -7.72 16.22
CA ALA A 24 5.54 -8.09 14.83
C ALA A 24 4.20 -8.29 14.09
N ALA A 25 3.24 -8.96 14.72
CA ALA A 25 1.89 -9.13 14.16
C ALA A 25 1.18 -7.78 13.98
N LEU A 26 1.30 -6.88 14.96
CA LEU A 26 0.75 -5.52 14.87
C LEU A 26 1.39 -4.72 13.74
N ASN A 27 2.72 -4.77 13.63
CA ASN A 27 3.47 -4.06 12.61
C ASN A 27 3.11 -4.54 11.21
N LEU A 28 3.09 -5.86 11.01
CA LEU A 28 2.60 -6.45 9.77
C LEU A 28 1.21 -5.90 9.49
N ARG A 29 0.25 -6.12 10.40
CA ARG A 29 -1.16 -5.71 10.31
C ARG A 29 -1.37 -4.24 9.95
N PHE A 30 -0.53 -3.35 10.46
CA PHE A 30 -0.66 -1.91 10.24
C PHE A 30 0.32 -1.35 9.20
N GLY A 31 1.05 -2.21 8.47
CA GLY A 31 1.96 -1.76 7.42
C GLY A 31 3.10 -0.89 7.95
N GLY A 32 3.50 -1.09 9.21
CA GLY A 32 4.57 -0.34 9.86
C GLY A 32 4.22 1.09 10.27
N ILE A 33 2.94 1.53 10.21
CA ILE A 33 2.56 2.86 10.72
C ILE A 33 2.67 2.95 12.26
N ASP A 34 2.67 1.80 12.94
CA ASP A 34 2.81 1.66 14.38
C ASP A 34 4.22 2.02 14.86
N ASP A 35 5.24 1.90 14.01
CA ASP A 35 6.59 2.41 14.27
C ASP A 35 6.65 3.93 14.09
N ASP A 36 5.93 4.48 13.10
CA ASP A 36 5.87 5.93 12.90
C ASP A 36 5.13 6.62 14.04
N ILE A 37 4.03 6.02 14.51
CA ILE A 37 3.27 6.50 15.66
C ILE A 37 4.10 6.41 16.94
N GLU A 38 4.86 5.32 17.15
CA GLU A 38 5.81 5.24 18.25
C GLU A 38 6.82 6.38 18.18
N ARG A 39 7.43 6.62 17.02
CA ARG A 39 8.42 7.69 16.83
C ARG A 39 7.83 9.07 17.14
N ILE A 40 6.63 9.34 16.64
CA ILE A 40 5.90 10.59 16.89
C ILE A 40 5.65 10.74 18.40
N PHE A 41 5.09 9.72 19.05
CA PHE A 41 4.82 9.72 20.48
C PHE A 41 6.07 9.97 21.33
N LEU A 42 7.18 9.28 21.03
CA LEU A 42 8.45 9.45 21.75
C LEU A 42 9.06 10.84 21.53
N GLY A 43 8.75 11.48 20.41
CA GLY A 43 9.12 12.85 20.07
C GLY A 43 8.42 13.92 20.91
N LEU A 44 7.16 13.71 21.31
CA LEU A 44 6.32 14.72 21.98
C LEU A 44 6.93 15.27 23.28
N ARG A 45 6.78 16.57 23.54
CA ARG A 45 7.34 17.22 24.76
C ARG A 45 6.30 18.10 25.45
N GLY A 46 6.65 18.52 26.67
CA GLY A 46 5.91 19.53 27.43
C GLY A 46 4.40 19.26 27.50
N ARG A 47 3.62 20.26 27.07
CA ARG A 47 2.16 20.26 27.15
C ARG A 47 1.51 19.17 26.29
N GLU A 48 1.99 18.93 25.09
CA GLU A 48 1.41 17.95 24.15
C GLU A 48 1.49 16.53 24.71
N LEU A 49 2.67 16.16 25.22
CA LEU A 49 2.89 14.89 25.88
C LEU A 49 2.00 14.76 27.14
N GLY A 50 1.87 15.83 27.93
CA GLY A 50 1.03 15.87 29.10
C GLY A 50 -0.45 15.61 28.79
N LEU A 51 -0.98 16.30 27.77
CA LEU A 51 -2.35 16.14 27.29
C LEU A 51 -2.60 14.72 26.78
N LEU A 52 -1.70 14.19 25.95
CA LEU A 52 -1.84 12.84 25.40
C LEU A 52 -1.82 11.78 26.51
N LEU A 53 -0.95 11.93 27.52
CA LEU A 53 -0.89 11.00 28.66
C LEU A 53 -2.11 11.10 29.58
N ALA A 54 -2.74 12.28 29.69
CA ALA A 54 -4.02 12.43 30.38
C ALA A 54 -5.12 11.63 29.67
N ARG A 55 -5.20 11.77 28.34
CA ARG A 55 -6.14 11.00 27.50
C ARG A 55 -5.88 9.50 27.52
N TYR A 56 -4.60 9.11 27.55
CA TYR A 56 -4.20 7.72 27.74
C TYR A 56 -4.73 7.16 29.07
N ALA A 57 -4.68 7.96 30.14
CA ALA A 57 -5.20 7.58 31.45
C ALA A 57 -6.73 7.44 31.47
N GLU A 58 -7.44 8.34 30.80
CA GLU A 58 -8.91 8.26 30.64
C GLU A 58 -9.32 6.98 29.91
N ARG A 59 -8.60 6.61 28.84
CA ARG A 59 -8.98 5.49 27.99
C ARG A 59 -8.50 4.11 28.47
N HIS A 60 -7.38 4.07 29.18
CA HIS A 60 -6.72 2.80 29.55
C HIS A 60 -6.42 2.66 31.04
N GLY A 61 -6.83 3.63 31.86
CA GLY A 61 -6.69 3.62 33.31
C GLY A 61 -5.42 4.30 33.82
N GLN A 62 -5.48 4.77 35.07
CA GLN A 62 -4.40 5.52 35.70
C GLN A 62 -3.12 4.69 35.89
N SER A 63 -3.24 3.40 36.21
CA SER A 63 -2.09 2.50 36.36
C SER A 63 -1.29 2.37 35.05
N ALA A 64 -1.98 2.23 33.93
CA ALA A 64 -1.36 2.14 32.61
C ALA A 64 -0.64 3.46 32.23
N ALA A 65 -1.23 4.61 32.56
CA ALA A 65 -0.63 5.91 32.33
C ALA A 65 0.58 6.18 33.24
N GLN A 66 0.51 5.79 34.51
CA GLN A 66 1.66 5.86 35.43
C GLN A 66 2.82 5.01 34.94
N TYR A 67 2.55 3.78 34.50
CA TYR A 67 3.56 2.92 33.88
C TYR A 67 4.17 3.58 32.63
N ALA A 68 3.34 4.14 31.74
CA ALA A 68 3.81 4.83 30.55
C ALA A 68 4.72 6.03 30.89
N ARG A 69 4.32 6.86 31.87
CA ARG A 69 5.14 7.99 32.37
C ARG A 69 6.49 7.54 32.89
N ALA A 70 6.50 6.51 33.75
CA ALA A 70 7.72 5.99 34.36
C ALA A 70 8.66 5.32 33.33
N THR A 71 8.10 4.72 32.29
CA THR A 71 8.88 3.95 31.29
C THR A 71 9.30 4.80 30.09
N LEU A 72 8.64 5.94 29.83
CA LEU A 72 8.91 6.81 28.69
C LEU A 72 10.40 7.19 28.51
N PRO A 73 11.17 7.55 29.56
CA PRO A 73 12.60 7.82 29.40
C PRO A 73 13.38 6.61 28.85
N LYS A 74 13.01 5.39 29.28
CA LYS A 74 13.64 4.14 28.85
C LYS A 74 13.26 3.77 27.42
N TRP A 75 12.02 4.06 27.00
CA TRP A 75 11.62 3.91 25.60
C TRP A 75 12.38 4.86 24.69
N ARG A 76 12.57 6.12 25.12
CA ARG A 76 13.33 7.12 24.37
C ARG A 76 14.79 6.76 24.17
N THR A 77 15.43 6.15 25.17
CA THR A 77 16.82 5.70 25.06
C THR A 77 16.97 4.34 24.40
N GLY A 78 15.85 3.67 24.06
CA GLY A 78 15.85 2.30 23.54
C GLY A 78 16.23 1.24 24.57
N ALA A 79 16.41 1.60 25.85
CA ALA A 79 16.75 0.67 26.92
C ALA A 79 15.66 -0.39 27.13
N VAL A 80 14.41 -0.05 26.83
CA VAL A 80 13.26 -0.97 26.82
C VAL A 80 12.46 -0.70 25.55
N LYS A 81 11.91 -1.74 24.91
CA LYS A 81 10.99 -1.59 23.78
C LYS A 81 9.54 -1.46 24.26
N LEU A 82 8.69 -0.77 23.50
CA LEU A 82 7.26 -0.79 23.77
C LEU A 82 6.69 -2.20 23.65
N SER A 83 5.79 -2.55 24.58
CA SER A 83 5.02 -3.78 24.45
C SER A 83 4.04 -3.67 23.27
N GLY A 84 3.71 -4.80 22.63
CA GLY A 84 2.69 -4.81 21.57
C GLY A 84 1.33 -4.26 22.02
N GLN A 85 0.97 -4.43 23.30
CA GLN A 85 -0.25 -3.86 23.86
C GLN A 85 -0.19 -2.33 23.96
N THR A 86 0.92 -1.78 24.45
CA THR A 86 1.10 -0.32 24.53
C THR A 86 1.12 0.29 23.13
N ALA A 87 1.81 -0.34 22.20
CA ALA A 87 1.82 0.05 20.80
C ALA A 87 0.42 0.08 20.17
N ALA A 88 -0.39 -0.97 20.40
CA ALA A 88 -1.76 -1.04 19.92
C ALA A 88 -2.63 0.09 20.49
N ARG A 89 -2.42 0.48 21.75
CA ARG A 89 -3.10 1.63 22.36
C ARG A 89 -2.69 2.95 21.71
N LEU A 90 -1.40 3.14 21.45
CA LEU A 90 -0.90 4.35 20.79
C LEU A 90 -1.41 4.49 19.35
N LEU A 91 -1.55 3.38 18.62
CA LEU A 91 -2.10 3.35 17.25
C LEU A 91 -3.47 4.03 17.12
N ASP A 92 -4.29 3.91 18.16
CA ASP A 92 -5.63 4.49 18.17
C ASP A 92 -5.68 5.83 18.90
N LEU A 93 -4.79 6.06 19.88
CA LEU A 93 -4.79 7.27 20.67
C LEU A 93 -4.08 8.45 20.00
N VAL A 94 -2.95 8.22 19.34
CA VAL A 94 -2.08 9.29 18.82
C VAL A 94 -2.67 9.99 17.59
N PRO A 95 -3.14 9.27 16.55
CA PRO A 95 -3.49 9.92 15.29
C PRO A 95 -4.54 11.03 15.36
N PRO A 96 -5.59 10.97 16.20
CA PRO A 96 -6.55 12.08 16.37
C PRO A 96 -5.93 13.42 16.78
N TYR A 97 -4.73 13.42 17.36
CA TYR A 97 -4.04 14.64 17.81
C TYR A 97 -2.99 15.14 16.81
N LEU A 98 -2.83 14.46 15.68
CA LEU A 98 -1.92 14.86 14.63
C LEU A 98 -2.62 15.84 13.68
N ASP A 99 -1.84 16.72 13.07
CA ASP A 99 -2.33 17.54 11.98
C ASP A 99 -2.78 16.67 10.78
N PHE A 100 -3.47 17.31 9.85
CA PHE A 100 -3.99 16.62 8.67
C PHE A 100 -2.87 16.00 7.82
N GLU A 101 -1.72 16.66 7.69
CA GLU A 101 -0.61 16.19 6.84
C GLU A 101 -0.02 14.87 7.34
N LEU A 102 0.25 14.78 8.65
CA LEU A 102 0.76 13.57 9.27
C LEU A 102 -0.26 12.43 9.23
N ARG A 103 -1.54 12.72 9.52
CA ARG A 103 -2.61 11.72 9.37
C ARG A 103 -2.71 11.21 7.93
N PHE A 104 -2.65 12.11 6.96
CA PHE A 104 -2.66 11.76 5.55
C PHE A 104 -1.49 10.82 5.18
N LYS A 105 -0.28 11.12 5.65
CA LYS A 105 0.90 10.25 5.45
C LYS A 105 0.71 8.86 6.06
N LEU A 106 0.16 8.76 7.27
CA LEU A 106 -0.13 7.47 7.92
C LEU A 106 -1.18 6.67 7.14
N ILE A 107 -2.28 7.31 6.73
CA ILE A 107 -3.34 6.68 5.94
C ILE A 107 -2.79 6.20 4.59
N LYS A 108 -1.99 7.01 3.91
CA LYS A 108 -1.35 6.63 2.64
C LYS A 108 -0.48 5.39 2.82
N LYS A 109 0.43 5.40 3.78
CA LYS A 109 1.30 4.25 4.08
C LYS A 109 0.50 2.99 4.43
N LEU A 110 -0.57 3.14 5.22
CA LEU A 110 -1.46 2.03 5.55
C LEU A 110 -2.14 1.45 4.31
N ARG A 111 -2.67 2.30 3.42
CA ARG A 111 -3.29 1.86 2.17
C ARG A 111 -2.28 1.16 1.27
N ASP A 112 -1.10 1.73 1.07
CA ASP A 112 -0.05 1.15 0.22
C ASP A 112 0.38 -0.25 0.71
N ALA A 113 0.34 -0.49 2.03
CA ALA A 113 0.69 -1.78 2.62
C ALA A 113 -0.48 -2.79 2.65
N ARG A 114 -1.72 -2.33 2.52
CA ARG A 114 -2.92 -3.16 2.76
C ARG A 114 -3.72 -3.45 1.50
N LEU A 115 -3.69 -2.54 0.54
CA LEU A 115 -4.49 -2.67 -0.66
C LEU A 115 -3.73 -3.52 -1.68
N GLN A 116 -4.48 -4.44 -2.28
CA GLN A 116 -3.97 -5.35 -3.28
C GLN A 116 -3.84 -4.61 -4.60
N LYS A 117 -2.64 -4.66 -5.17
CA LYS A 117 -2.39 -4.18 -6.53
C LYS A 117 -2.96 -5.20 -7.51
N LEU A 118 -3.76 -4.74 -8.46
CA LEU A 118 -4.25 -5.60 -9.54
C LEU A 118 -3.20 -5.64 -10.66
N GLU A 119 -2.85 -6.85 -11.09
CA GLU A 119 -2.04 -7.07 -12.28
C GLU A 119 -2.92 -7.69 -13.37
N LEU A 120 -3.05 -7.00 -14.50
CA LEU A 120 -3.81 -7.47 -15.66
C LEU A 120 -2.89 -7.74 -16.83
N TYR A 121 -3.23 -8.76 -17.62
CA TYR A 121 -2.52 -9.12 -18.83
C TYR A 121 -3.49 -9.03 -20.01
N VAL A 122 -3.16 -8.18 -20.97
CA VAL A 122 -3.96 -7.99 -22.18
C VAL A 122 -3.09 -8.16 -23.42
N THR A 123 -3.69 -8.71 -24.47
CA THR A 123 -3.07 -8.82 -25.79
C THR A 123 -3.90 -8.05 -26.79
N CYS A 124 -3.25 -7.27 -27.64
CA CYS A 124 -3.88 -6.42 -28.62
C CYS A 124 -3.05 -6.34 -29.92
N THR A 125 -3.66 -5.81 -30.97
CA THR A 125 -3.01 -5.36 -32.19
C THR A 125 -2.82 -3.84 -32.19
N PRO A 126 -1.97 -3.29 -33.08
CA PRO A 126 -1.88 -1.86 -33.32
C PRO A 126 -3.22 -1.15 -33.55
N GLU A 127 -4.22 -1.83 -34.09
CA GLU A 127 -5.50 -1.22 -34.47
C GLU A 127 -6.49 -1.18 -33.29
N ASP A 128 -6.45 -2.17 -32.39
CA ASP A 128 -7.46 -2.35 -31.34
C ASP A 128 -6.96 -2.00 -29.92
N TRP A 129 -5.66 -1.68 -29.75
CA TRP A 129 -5.09 -1.48 -28.41
C TRP A 129 -5.83 -0.45 -27.56
N ARG A 130 -6.37 0.63 -28.15
CA ARG A 130 -7.15 1.62 -27.39
C ARG A 130 -8.41 1.02 -26.78
N ALA A 131 -9.08 0.16 -27.53
CA ALA A 131 -10.31 -0.50 -27.09
C ALA A 131 -10.03 -1.58 -26.03
N ILE A 132 -8.82 -2.12 -25.97
CA ILE A 132 -8.44 -3.19 -25.03
C ILE A 132 -7.75 -2.63 -23.77
N VAL A 133 -6.78 -1.73 -23.94
CA VAL A 133 -5.94 -1.22 -22.85
C VAL A 133 -6.70 -0.24 -21.97
N ARG A 134 -7.52 0.68 -22.54
CA ARG A 134 -8.25 1.68 -21.74
C ARG A 134 -9.22 1.02 -20.75
N PRO A 135 -10.05 0.04 -21.13
CA PRO A 135 -10.89 -0.67 -20.16
C PRO A 135 -10.08 -1.43 -19.11
N ALA A 136 -8.93 -2.02 -19.48
CA ALA A 136 -8.06 -2.70 -18.52
C ALA A 136 -7.50 -1.72 -17.47
N VAL A 137 -7.04 -0.53 -17.89
CA VAL A 137 -6.62 0.53 -16.97
C VAL A 137 -7.78 0.97 -16.06
N ALA A 138 -8.97 1.19 -16.63
CA ALA A 138 -10.16 1.55 -15.85
C ALA A 138 -10.53 0.46 -14.83
N GLN A 139 -10.38 -0.81 -15.18
CA GLN A 139 -10.61 -1.94 -14.28
C GLN A 139 -9.64 -1.95 -13.09
N VAL A 140 -8.35 -1.64 -13.31
CA VAL A 140 -7.37 -1.52 -12.22
C VAL A 140 -7.74 -0.36 -11.28
N ILE A 141 -8.16 0.78 -11.83
CA ILE A 141 -8.61 1.94 -11.03
C ILE A 141 -9.85 1.58 -10.21
N GLU A 142 -10.86 0.96 -10.82
CA GLU A 142 -12.10 0.60 -10.13
C GLU A 142 -11.87 -0.46 -9.04
N HIS A 143 -10.98 -1.42 -9.29
CA HIS A 143 -10.56 -2.38 -8.27
C HIS A 143 -9.93 -1.69 -7.06
N TYR A 144 -9.12 -0.66 -7.27
CA TYR A 144 -8.56 0.12 -6.16
C TYR A 144 -9.59 0.99 -5.44
N ARG A 145 -10.55 1.57 -6.18
CA ARG A 145 -11.62 2.41 -5.63
C ARG A 145 -12.56 1.62 -4.72
N SER A 146 -12.90 0.40 -5.13
CA SER A 146 -13.80 -0.50 -4.40
C SER A 146 -13.14 -1.19 -3.21
N GLN A 147 -11.81 -1.15 -3.11
CA GLN A 147 -11.10 -1.73 -1.99
C GLN A 147 -11.23 -0.89 -0.72
N GLU A 148 -11.66 -1.55 0.35
CA GLU A 148 -11.66 -0.98 1.68
C GLU A 148 -10.53 -1.57 2.54
N LEU A 149 -10.12 -0.81 3.56
CA LEU A 149 -9.23 -1.35 4.58
C LEU A 149 -9.90 -2.53 5.31
N PRO A 150 -9.18 -3.61 5.62
CA PRO A 150 -9.71 -4.74 6.37
C PRO A 150 -10.44 -4.33 7.67
N SER A 151 -11.54 -5.01 8.01
CA SER A 151 -12.40 -4.65 9.15
C SER A 151 -11.66 -4.70 10.48
N ASP A 152 -10.72 -5.61 10.62
CA ASP A 152 -9.90 -5.75 11.80
C ASP A 152 -9.05 -4.47 12.01
N VAL A 153 -8.42 -3.94 10.96
CA VAL A 153 -7.66 -2.67 11.00
C VAL A 153 -8.56 -1.52 11.47
N ARG A 154 -9.77 -1.41 10.89
CA ARG A 154 -10.76 -0.37 11.28
C ARG A 154 -11.21 -0.49 12.73
N ASN A 155 -11.42 -1.71 13.21
CA ASN A 155 -11.86 -1.97 14.58
C ASN A 155 -10.77 -1.63 15.62
N THR A 156 -9.50 -1.71 15.24
CA THR A 156 -8.37 -1.41 16.13
C THR A 156 -7.96 0.06 16.07
N ALA A 157 -8.10 0.72 14.91
CA ALA A 157 -7.82 2.13 14.72
C ALA A 157 -9.12 2.87 14.37
N THR A 158 -9.90 3.19 15.39
CA THR A 158 -11.24 3.78 15.27
C THR A 158 -11.22 5.15 14.62
N TRP A 159 -10.12 5.90 14.77
CA TRP A 159 -9.93 7.20 14.12
C TRP A 159 -9.94 7.14 12.58
N LEU A 160 -9.74 5.96 11.99
CA LEU A 160 -9.86 5.78 10.54
C LEU A 160 -11.29 6.00 10.04
N ALA A 161 -12.29 5.93 10.93
CA ALA A 161 -13.69 6.20 10.61
C ALA A 161 -14.06 7.69 10.70
N ASP A 162 -13.17 8.54 11.23
CA ASP A 162 -13.40 9.97 11.41
C ASP A 162 -13.45 10.71 10.05
N ASN A 163 -14.12 11.87 10.03
CA ASN A 163 -14.34 12.63 8.79
C ASN A 163 -13.04 13.00 8.06
N ASP A 164 -11.99 13.40 8.80
CA ASP A 164 -10.70 13.75 8.18
C ASP A 164 -10.03 12.54 7.54
N SER A 165 -10.15 11.36 8.16
CA SER A 165 -9.63 10.12 7.61
C SER A 165 -10.37 9.72 6.34
N LYS A 166 -11.69 9.93 6.29
CA LYS A 166 -12.49 9.75 5.07
C LYS A 166 -12.07 10.73 3.97
N ALA A 167 -11.87 12.01 4.30
CA ALA A 167 -11.41 13.01 3.36
C ALA A 167 -10.02 12.67 2.79
N ALA A 168 -9.08 12.26 3.64
CA ALA A 168 -7.75 11.80 3.21
C ALA A 168 -7.83 10.58 2.28
N GLN A 169 -8.70 9.60 2.58
CA GLN A 169 -8.92 8.45 1.70
C GLN A 169 -9.49 8.87 0.34
N GLN A 170 -10.46 9.80 0.30
CA GLN A 170 -11.01 10.32 -0.94
C GLN A 170 -9.97 11.07 -1.78
N LEU A 171 -9.11 11.88 -1.14
CA LEU A 171 -8.01 12.57 -1.81
C LEU A 171 -7.01 11.59 -2.43
N LEU A 172 -6.66 10.51 -1.72
CA LEU A 172 -5.77 9.47 -2.23
C LEU A 172 -6.38 8.75 -3.45
N THR A 173 -7.68 8.46 -3.41
CA THR A 173 -8.39 7.88 -4.54
C THR A 173 -8.37 8.80 -5.76
N ARG A 174 -8.74 10.08 -5.59
CA ARG A 174 -8.73 11.06 -6.69
C ARG A 174 -7.33 11.26 -7.28
N ALA A 175 -6.31 11.37 -6.43
CA ALA A 175 -4.93 11.51 -6.91
C ALA A 175 -4.49 10.29 -7.74
N ALA A 176 -4.89 9.08 -7.34
CA ALA A 176 -4.60 7.87 -8.11
C ALA A 176 -5.32 7.84 -9.46
N GLU A 177 -6.59 8.28 -9.50
CA GLU A 177 -7.38 8.41 -10.73
C GLU A 177 -6.74 9.41 -11.71
N GLU A 178 -6.38 10.60 -11.22
CA GLU A 178 -5.71 11.63 -12.02
C GLU A 178 -4.36 11.13 -12.58
N GLN A 179 -3.55 10.47 -11.74
CA GLN A 179 -2.29 9.88 -12.18
C GLN A 179 -2.49 8.81 -13.25
N ALA A 180 -3.51 7.96 -13.12
CA ALA A 180 -3.81 6.94 -14.11
C ALA A 180 -4.31 7.54 -15.44
N GLN A 181 -5.08 8.63 -15.38
CA GLN A 181 -5.51 9.37 -16.57
C GLN A 181 -4.33 10.01 -17.31
N ILE A 182 -3.40 10.63 -16.58
CA ILE A 182 -2.16 11.19 -17.14
C ILE A 182 -1.30 10.08 -17.75
N ARG A 183 -1.15 8.93 -17.07
CA ARG A 183 -0.39 7.81 -17.63
C ARG A 183 -1.03 7.33 -18.94
N THR A 184 -2.35 7.20 -18.98
CA THR A 184 -3.08 6.76 -20.17
C THR A 184 -2.91 7.70 -21.36
N SER A 185 -2.84 9.03 -21.15
CA SER A 185 -2.60 9.97 -22.25
C SER A 185 -1.16 9.87 -22.78
N LEU A 186 -0.18 9.62 -21.92
CA LEU A 186 1.22 9.39 -22.32
C LEU A 186 1.40 8.09 -23.11
N LEU A 187 0.58 7.06 -22.84
CA LEU A 187 0.63 5.79 -23.58
C LEU A 187 0.37 5.99 -25.07
N GLU A 188 -0.41 6.98 -25.46
CA GLU A 188 -0.71 7.24 -26.87
C GLU A 188 0.57 7.42 -27.70
N ALA A 189 1.50 8.24 -27.22
CA ALA A 189 2.79 8.47 -27.88
C ALA A 189 3.71 7.23 -27.80
N GLU A 190 3.64 6.46 -26.71
CA GLU A 190 4.40 5.22 -26.56
C GLU A 190 3.92 4.14 -27.54
N PHE A 191 2.60 3.97 -27.68
CA PHE A 191 2.00 3.02 -28.60
C PHE A 191 2.24 3.41 -30.06
N GLN A 192 2.16 4.70 -30.44
CA GLN A 192 2.53 5.12 -31.79
C GLN A 192 3.95 4.71 -32.18
N ARG A 193 4.92 4.85 -31.26
CA ARG A 193 6.30 4.37 -31.49
C ARG A 193 6.36 2.85 -31.63
N MET A 194 5.63 2.12 -30.80
CA MET A 194 5.56 0.65 -30.89
C MET A 194 4.89 0.18 -32.19
N GLN A 195 3.86 0.89 -32.65
CA GLN A 195 3.21 0.60 -33.93
C GLN A 195 4.17 0.82 -35.11
N ALA A 196 4.89 1.95 -35.12
CA ALA A 196 5.91 2.20 -36.14
C ALA A 196 6.99 1.11 -36.13
N PHE A 197 7.40 0.64 -34.95
CA PHE A 197 8.35 -0.46 -34.82
C PHE A 197 7.80 -1.79 -35.36
N VAL A 198 6.56 -2.14 -35.02
CA VAL A 198 5.89 -3.35 -35.52
C VAL A 198 5.71 -3.29 -37.04
N ALA A 199 5.30 -2.14 -37.58
CA ALA A 199 5.13 -1.92 -39.01
C ALA A 199 6.46 -1.98 -39.79
N ALA A 200 7.54 -1.41 -39.24
CA ALA A 200 8.87 -1.48 -39.84
C ALA A 200 9.43 -2.91 -39.93
N HIS A 201 8.87 -3.85 -39.16
CA HIS A 201 9.23 -5.26 -39.16
C HIS A 201 8.11 -6.15 -39.75
N GLU A 202 7.26 -5.58 -40.62
CA GLU A 202 6.24 -6.31 -41.37
C GLU A 202 6.82 -7.57 -42.03
N GLY A 203 6.14 -8.71 -41.86
CA GLY A 203 6.57 -10.01 -42.37
C GLY A 203 7.28 -10.92 -41.36
N ARG A 204 7.68 -10.41 -40.18
CA ARG A 204 8.15 -11.22 -39.04
C ARG A 204 7.11 -11.24 -37.92
N ARG A 205 7.04 -12.35 -37.17
CA ARG A 205 6.29 -12.38 -35.90
C ARG A 205 7.06 -11.53 -34.90
N VAL A 206 6.56 -10.33 -34.64
CA VAL A 206 7.07 -9.45 -33.59
C VAL A 206 6.04 -9.42 -32.47
N ASN A 207 6.52 -9.69 -31.27
CA ASN A 207 5.75 -9.56 -30.04
C ASN A 207 6.43 -8.50 -29.18
N VAL A 208 5.75 -7.39 -28.92
CA VAL A 208 6.25 -6.33 -28.05
C VAL A 208 5.47 -6.40 -26.74
N MET A 209 6.17 -6.55 -25.62
CA MET A 209 5.57 -6.48 -24.30
C MET A 209 5.86 -5.12 -23.67
N HIS A 210 4.81 -4.44 -23.25
CA HIS A 210 4.88 -3.16 -22.56
C HIS A 210 4.17 -3.25 -21.21
N VAL A 211 4.71 -2.62 -20.18
CA VAL A 211 4.10 -2.61 -18.84
C VAL A 211 3.69 -1.19 -18.49
N ILE A 212 2.41 -1.02 -18.23
CA ILE A 212 1.82 0.23 -17.76
C ILE A 212 1.82 0.16 -16.24
N GLU A 213 2.75 0.89 -15.62
CA GLU A 213 2.76 1.06 -14.17
C GLU A 213 1.75 2.13 -13.76
N LEU A 214 0.82 1.75 -12.89
CA LEU A 214 -0.12 2.64 -12.22
C LEU A 214 0.21 2.65 -10.73
N PRO A 215 -0.12 3.73 -9.99
CA PRO A 215 0.03 3.74 -8.53
C PRO A 215 -0.69 2.57 -7.85
N VAL A 216 -1.77 2.12 -8.50
CA VAL A 216 -2.76 1.17 -7.98
C VAL A 216 -2.66 -0.23 -8.59
N GLY A 217 -1.71 -0.47 -9.50
CA GLY A 217 -1.59 -1.77 -10.17
C GLY A 217 -0.75 -1.71 -11.44
N ARG A 218 -0.81 -2.77 -12.24
CA ARG A 218 -0.08 -2.89 -13.49
C ARG A 218 -0.95 -3.48 -14.59
N VAL A 219 -0.75 -3.00 -15.81
CA VAL A 219 -1.33 -3.61 -17.01
C VAL A 219 -0.18 -4.01 -17.93
N HIS A 220 -0.03 -5.31 -18.13
CA HIS A 220 0.90 -5.91 -19.09
C HIS A 220 0.22 -5.99 -20.45
N VAL A 221 0.78 -5.32 -21.44
CA VAL A 221 0.25 -5.25 -22.79
C VAL A 221 1.17 -5.98 -23.76
N GLY A 222 0.67 -7.05 -24.37
CA GLY A 222 1.31 -7.71 -25.50
C GLY A 222 0.76 -7.19 -26.82
N LEU A 223 1.61 -6.57 -27.64
CA LEU A 223 1.31 -6.14 -29.00
C LEU A 223 1.78 -7.21 -29.99
N ARG A 224 0.88 -7.71 -30.84
CA ARG A 224 1.18 -8.73 -31.86
C ARG A 224 0.95 -8.18 -33.27
N SER A 225 1.87 -8.48 -34.20
CA SER A 225 1.64 -8.25 -35.63
C SER A 225 0.62 -9.25 -36.19
N ARG A 226 -0.30 -8.78 -37.03
CA ARG A 226 -1.22 -9.66 -37.77
C ARG A 226 -0.39 -10.44 -38.79
N ARG A 227 -0.56 -11.76 -38.85
CA ARG A 227 0.02 -12.56 -39.94
C ARG A 227 -0.61 -12.06 -41.25
N ARG A 228 0.19 -11.63 -42.24
CA ARG A 228 -0.32 -11.62 -43.62
C ARG A 228 -0.71 -13.08 -43.94
N PRO A 229 -1.91 -13.35 -44.49
CA PRO A 229 -2.15 -14.66 -45.10
C PRO A 229 -1.03 -14.86 -46.12
N GLY A 230 -0.31 -15.97 -45.98
CA GLY A 230 0.70 -16.34 -46.99
C GLY A 230 0.01 -16.44 -48.35
N LEU A 231 0.77 -16.31 -49.43
CA LEU A 231 0.33 -16.36 -50.84
C LEU A 231 -0.62 -17.53 -51.20
N ALA A 232 -0.84 -18.50 -50.30
CA ALA A 232 -1.90 -19.49 -50.40
C ALA A 232 -3.33 -18.90 -50.34
N GLY A 233 -3.55 -17.77 -49.66
CA GLY A 233 -4.89 -17.15 -49.53
C GLY A 233 -5.23 -16.10 -50.59
N VAL A 234 -4.28 -15.74 -51.46
CA VAL A 234 -4.53 -14.80 -52.57
C VAL A 234 -5.28 -15.48 -53.70
N TRP A 235 -5.13 -16.81 -53.85
CA TRP A 235 -5.86 -17.59 -54.85
C TRP A 235 -7.32 -17.84 -54.47
N ASP A 236 -7.63 -17.98 -53.17
CA ASP A 236 -9.02 -18.13 -52.69
C ASP A 236 -9.84 -16.84 -52.89
N ALA A 237 -9.23 -15.65 -52.77
CA ALA A 237 -9.92 -14.37 -52.97
C ALA A 237 -10.16 -14.01 -54.44
N ILE A 238 -9.45 -14.65 -55.39
CA ILE A 238 -9.66 -14.46 -56.83
C ILE A 238 -10.71 -15.45 -57.37
N ALA A 239 -10.91 -16.59 -56.70
CA ALA A 239 -11.93 -17.57 -57.06
C ALA A 239 -13.38 -17.10 -56.82
N ASP A 240 -13.59 -16.06 -56.01
CA ASP A 240 -14.90 -15.41 -55.81
C ASP A 240 -15.17 -14.28 -56.83
N PHE A 241 -14.24 -14.00 -57.74
CA PHE A 241 -14.34 -12.93 -58.74
C PHE A 241 -14.39 -13.42 -60.20
N PHE A 242 -14.39 -14.74 -60.42
CA PHE A 242 -14.64 -15.40 -61.71
C PHE A 242 -15.68 -16.51 -61.55
#